data_AF-A0A8J4RZJ1-F1
#
_entry.id   AF-A0A8J4RZJ1-F1
#
_cell.length_a   1.000
_cell.length_b   1.000
_cell.length_c   1.000
_cell.angle_alpha   90.00
_cell.angle_beta   90.00
_cell.angle_gamma   90.00
#
_symmetry.space_group_name_H-M   'P 1'
#
loop_
_entity.id
_entity.type
_entity.pdbx_description
1 polymer ?
#
loop_
_entity_poly.entity_id
_entity_poly.type
_entity_poly.pdbx_seq_one_letter_code
_entity_poly.pdbx_strand_id
1 'polypeptide(L)'
;MVSNIKLSTVVPATASDENNVHELTKMDLVMKLHYIHGVYFFTSEAVQGLSIQDLKKPMFPLLDLYFMASGRVRRSETGKPFIKCNDSGVRIVEAKSDKTIDEALAMEDHSLLDGLAYHLALGPDLSFSPLVFIQVTNLTLLVICFTLVA
;
A
#
# COMPACT_ATOMS: atom_id res chain seq x y z
N MET A 1 16.21 7.53 8.50
CA MET A 1 14.88 7.80 9.06
C MET A 1 14.15 8.65 8.06
N VAL A 2 12.93 8.28 7.70
CA VAL A 2 12.11 9.07 6.77
C VAL A 2 11.51 10.29 7.47
N SER A 3 11.41 11.40 6.76
CA SER A 3 10.91 12.68 7.24
C SER A 3 9.94 13.31 6.24
N ASN A 4 9.30 14.43 6.62
CA ASN A 4 8.38 15.19 5.76
C ASN A 4 7.27 14.32 5.15
N ILE A 5 6.59 13.56 6.02
CA ILE A 5 5.58 12.60 5.62
C ILE A 5 4.30 13.34 5.20
N LYS A 6 3.80 13.04 4.00
CA LYS A 6 2.51 13.49 3.51
C LYS A 6 1.66 12.29 3.12
N LEU A 7 0.45 12.24 3.66
CA LEU A 7 -0.50 11.15 3.41
C LEU A 7 -1.55 11.62 2.40
N SER A 8 -1.90 10.72 1.48
CA SER A 8 -3.04 10.89 0.58
C SER A 8 -3.62 9.53 0.24
N THR A 9 -4.81 9.51 -0.35
CA THR A 9 -5.47 8.28 -0.79
C THR A 9 -5.74 8.40 -2.27
N VAL A 10 -5.52 7.31 -3.01
CA VAL A 10 -5.98 7.18 -4.40
C VAL A 10 -7.10 6.15 -4.41
N VAL A 11 -8.21 6.51 -5.04
CA VAL A 11 -9.42 5.69 -5.17
C VAL A 11 -9.59 5.28 -6.64
N PRO A 12 -10.42 4.27 -6.94
CA PRO A 12 -10.79 3.93 -8.32
C PRO A 12 -11.32 5.14 -9.10
N ALA A 13 -11.17 5.12 -10.43
CA ALA A 13 -11.67 6.20 -11.28
C ALA A 13 -13.20 6.16 -11.42
N THR A 14 -13.77 4.96 -11.30
CA THR A 14 -15.20 4.69 -11.41
C THR A 14 -15.75 4.23 -10.06
N ALA A 15 -16.97 4.64 -9.74
CA ALA A 15 -17.65 4.16 -8.54
C ALA A 15 -18.05 2.69 -8.71
N SER A 16 -17.73 1.86 -7.73
CA SER A 16 -18.16 0.46 -7.67
C SER A 16 -19.57 0.34 -7.10
N ASP A 17 -20.24 -0.79 -7.38
CA ASP A 17 -21.51 -1.10 -6.74
C ASP A 17 -21.31 -1.31 -5.23
N GLU A 18 -22.16 -0.66 -4.41
CA GLU A 18 -22.03 -0.60 -2.95
C GLU A 18 -22.00 -1.96 -2.22
N ASN A 19 -22.41 -3.03 -2.90
CA ASN A 19 -22.55 -4.38 -2.36
C ASN A 19 -21.49 -5.37 -2.82
N ASN A 20 -20.43 -4.92 -3.51
CA ASN A 20 -19.36 -5.81 -3.92
C ASN A 20 -18.55 -6.31 -2.70
N VAL A 21 -18.57 -7.62 -2.50
CA VAL A 21 -17.79 -8.31 -1.48
C VAL A 21 -16.90 -9.35 -2.16
N HIS A 22 -15.68 -9.49 -1.63
CA HIS A 22 -14.78 -10.55 -2.02
C HIS A 22 -14.55 -11.51 -0.85
N GLU A 23 -15.00 -12.74 -1.04
CA GLU A 23 -14.87 -13.82 -0.07
C GLU A 23 -13.46 -14.40 -0.09
N LEU A 24 -12.84 -14.49 1.08
CA LEU A 24 -11.54 -15.13 1.23
C LEU A 24 -11.69 -16.66 1.16
N THR A 25 -10.81 -17.30 0.41
CA THR A 25 -10.73 -18.76 0.27
C THR A 25 -10.03 -19.39 1.50
N LYS A 26 -10.00 -20.72 1.58
CA LYS A 26 -9.26 -21.39 2.65
C LYS A 26 -7.75 -21.16 2.56
N MET A 27 -7.21 -21.09 1.34
CA MET A 27 -5.79 -20.84 1.11
C MET A 27 -5.43 -19.45 1.60
N ASP A 28 -6.36 -18.52 1.39
CA ASP A 28 -6.23 -17.18 1.88
C ASP A 28 -6.08 -17.24 3.41
N LEU A 29 -7.09 -17.73 4.12
CA LEU A 29 -7.15 -17.73 5.59
C LEU A 29 -6.02 -18.49 6.32
N VAL A 30 -5.26 -19.33 5.62
CA VAL A 30 -4.08 -20.03 6.18
C VAL A 30 -2.92 -19.06 6.42
N MET A 31 -2.84 -18.01 5.62
CA MET A 31 -1.83 -16.98 5.80
C MET A 31 -2.17 -16.15 7.05
N LYS A 32 -1.15 -15.79 7.84
CA LYS A 32 -1.37 -14.84 8.93
C LYS A 32 -1.68 -13.47 8.33
N LEU A 33 -2.50 -12.67 9.00
CA LEU A 33 -2.73 -11.29 8.60
C LEU A 33 -1.44 -10.47 8.76
N HIS A 34 -0.82 -10.06 7.65
CA HIS A 34 0.39 -9.23 7.64
C HIS A 34 0.53 -8.42 6.35
N TYR A 35 1.37 -7.38 6.39
CA TYR A 35 1.83 -6.70 5.19
C TYR A 35 3.02 -7.46 4.58
N ILE A 36 2.92 -7.78 3.29
CA ILE A 36 4.06 -8.12 2.45
C ILE A 36 4.67 -6.83 1.94
N HIS A 37 5.99 -6.73 2.05
CA HIS A 37 6.74 -5.55 1.65
C HIS A 37 7.55 -5.87 0.40
N GLY A 38 7.43 -5.03 -0.62
CA GLY A 38 8.32 -4.99 -1.78
C GLY A 38 9.00 -3.63 -1.85
N VAL A 39 10.31 -3.60 -2.02
CA VAL A 39 11.09 -2.36 -2.13
C VAL A 39 11.73 -2.30 -3.51
N TYR A 40 11.53 -1.16 -4.19
CA TYR A 40 12.02 -0.90 -5.54
C TYR A 40 12.83 0.39 -5.55
N PHE A 41 14.04 0.31 -6.10
CA PHE A 41 14.94 1.44 -6.27
C PHE A 41 14.97 1.87 -7.73
N PHE A 42 14.89 3.17 -7.96
CA PHE A 42 14.96 3.80 -9.27
C PHE A 42 16.10 4.80 -9.29
N THR A 43 16.83 4.86 -10.39
CA THR A 43 17.89 5.86 -10.56
C THR A 43 17.28 7.26 -10.71
N SER A 44 18.06 8.30 -10.43
CA SER A 44 17.59 9.68 -10.50
C SER A 44 17.16 10.06 -11.92
N GLU A 45 17.80 9.49 -12.94
CA GLU A 45 17.48 9.70 -14.35
C GLU A 45 16.12 9.09 -14.70
N ALA A 46 15.79 7.91 -14.15
CA ALA A 46 14.53 7.22 -14.42
C ALA A 46 13.31 8.00 -13.89
N VAL A 47 13.51 8.83 -12.87
CA VAL A 47 12.44 9.60 -12.20
C VAL A 47 12.54 11.11 -12.46
N GLN A 48 13.49 11.51 -13.31
CA GLN A 48 13.73 12.90 -13.64
C GLN A 48 12.48 13.52 -14.29
N GLY A 49 12.01 14.62 -13.71
CA GLY A 49 10.83 15.34 -14.21
C GLY A 49 9.49 14.67 -13.88
N LEU A 50 9.47 13.51 -13.22
CA LEU A 50 8.24 12.93 -12.73
C LEU A 50 7.78 13.67 -11.47
N SER A 51 6.48 13.91 -11.40
CA SER A 51 5.83 14.36 -10.18
C SER A 51 5.10 13.20 -9.50
N ILE A 52 4.73 13.40 -8.23
CA ILE A 52 3.86 12.43 -7.54
C ILE A 52 2.50 12.27 -8.24
N GLN A 53 2.02 13.30 -8.95
CA GLN A 53 0.74 13.21 -9.66
C GLN A 53 0.85 12.29 -10.87
N ASP A 54 2.01 12.26 -11.53
CA ASP A 54 2.27 11.35 -12.65
C ASP A 54 2.27 9.89 -12.19
N LEU A 55 2.68 9.62 -10.94
CA LEU A 55 2.57 8.30 -10.34
C LEU A 55 1.13 7.95 -9.93
N LYS A 56 0.38 8.89 -9.36
CA LYS A 56 -1.00 8.65 -8.87
C LYS A 56 -2.01 8.51 -10.00
N LYS A 57 -1.85 9.27 -11.09
CA LYS A 57 -2.79 9.31 -12.22
C LYS A 57 -3.08 7.94 -12.87
N PRO A 58 -2.08 7.08 -13.17
CA PRO A 58 -2.36 5.75 -13.72
C PRO A 58 -3.00 4.80 -12.70
N MET A 59 -2.93 5.10 -11.40
CA MET A 59 -3.51 4.22 -10.37
C MET A 59 -5.04 4.25 -10.37
N PHE A 60 -5.68 5.36 -10.75
CA PHE A 60 -7.14 5.45 -10.81
C PHE A 60 -7.75 4.34 -11.71
N PRO A 61 -7.39 4.24 -13.02
CA PRO A 61 -7.90 3.16 -13.87
C PRO A 61 -7.35 1.78 -13.49
N LEU A 62 -6.14 1.69 -12.89
CA LEU A 62 -5.62 0.42 -12.37
C LEU A 62 -6.49 -0.12 -11.24
N LEU A 63 -6.98 0.76 -10.36
CA LEU A 63 -7.86 0.39 -9.27
C LEU A 63 -9.27 0.04 -9.73
N ASP A 64 -9.71 0.48 -10.91
CA ASP A 64 -10.94 -0.07 -11.51
C ASP A 64 -10.75 -1.56 -11.85
N LEU A 65 -9.58 -1.95 -12.38
CA LEU A 65 -9.26 -3.34 -12.70
C LEU A 65 -9.01 -4.21 -11.46
N TYR A 66 -8.36 -3.64 -10.45
CA TYR A 66 -7.98 -4.31 -9.20
C TYR A 66 -8.73 -3.73 -8.00
N PHE A 67 -10.05 -3.57 -8.15
CA PHE A 67 -10.94 -2.91 -7.19
C PHE A 67 -10.83 -3.43 -5.75
N MET A 68 -10.55 -4.72 -5.57
CA MET A 68 -10.34 -5.32 -4.25
C MET A 68 -9.24 -4.63 -3.45
N ALA A 69 -8.18 -4.13 -4.09
CA ALA A 69 -7.08 -3.41 -3.43
C ALA A 69 -7.54 -2.10 -2.76
N SER A 70 -8.65 -1.53 -3.23
CA SER A 70 -9.27 -0.33 -2.66
C SER A 70 -10.24 -0.62 -1.51
N GLY A 71 -10.50 -1.90 -1.21
CA GLY A 71 -11.42 -2.34 -0.18
C GLY A 71 -10.86 -2.30 1.24
N ARG A 72 -11.62 -2.86 2.17
CA ARG A 72 -11.23 -3.05 3.59
C ARG A 72 -11.66 -4.42 4.10
N VAL A 73 -10.88 -4.99 4.99
CA VAL A 73 -11.28 -6.22 5.69
C VAL A 73 -12.48 -5.91 6.59
N ARG A 74 -13.43 -6.83 6.59
CA ARG A 74 -14.56 -6.89 7.51
C ARG A 74 -14.70 -8.31 8.04
N ARG A 75 -15.49 -8.48 9.08
CA ARG A 75 -15.88 -9.79 9.61
C ARG A 75 -17.38 -9.92 9.53
N SER A 76 -17.85 -11.09 9.12
CA SER A 76 -19.27 -11.45 9.18
C SER A 76 -19.73 -11.63 10.63
N GLU A 77 -21.04 -11.81 10.83
CA GLU A 77 -21.62 -12.19 12.13
C GLU A 77 -21.02 -13.51 12.66
N THR A 78 -20.64 -14.41 11.77
CA THR A 78 -19.96 -15.68 12.10
C THR A 78 -18.45 -15.52 12.35
N GLY A 79 -17.92 -14.29 12.26
CA GLY A 79 -16.51 -13.96 12.47
C GLY A 79 -15.60 -14.25 11.28
N LYS A 80 -16.11 -14.79 10.17
CA LYS A 80 -15.33 -15.06 8.95
C LYS A 80 -14.90 -13.73 8.32
N PRO A 81 -13.61 -13.51 8.04
CA PRO A 81 -13.17 -12.30 7.38
C PRO A 81 -13.48 -12.34 5.87
N PHE A 82 -13.76 -11.17 5.32
CA PHE A 82 -13.97 -10.93 3.90
C PHE A 82 -13.49 -9.52 3.55
N ILE A 83 -13.30 -9.23 2.27
CA ILE A 83 -12.98 -7.89 1.80
C ILE A 83 -14.28 -7.22 1.35
N LYS A 84 -14.63 -6.10 1.98
CA LYS A 84 -15.67 -5.20 1.48
C LYS A 84 -15.03 -4.27 0.46
N CYS A 85 -15.48 -4.34 -0.79
CA CYS A 85 -15.01 -3.48 -1.88
C CYS A 85 -15.82 -2.19 -1.85
N ASN A 86 -15.31 -1.20 -1.13
CA ASN A 86 -16.02 0.03 -0.77
C ASN A 86 -15.30 1.30 -1.24
N ASP A 87 -14.47 1.19 -2.28
CA ASP A 87 -13.70 2.28 -2.91
C ASP A 87 -12.93 3.16 -1.92
N SER A 88 -12.56 2.62 -0.75
CA SER A 88 -11.81 3.35 0.28
C SER A 88 -10.36 3.63 -0.11
N GLY A 89 -9.95 3.13 -1.28
CA GLY A 89 -8.68 3.44 -1.92
C GLY A 89 -7.48 2.80 -1.24
N VAL A 90 -6.33 3.08 -1.85
CA VAL A 90 -5.00 2.71 -1.38
C VAL A 90 -4.33 3.91 -0.76
N ARG A 91 -3.51 3.67 0.27
CA ARG A 91 -2.80 4.74 0.97
C ARG A 91 -1.52 5.08 0.21
N ILE A 92 -1.33 6.36 -0.10
CA ILE A 92 -0.07 6.89 -0.61
C ILE A 92 0.63 7.65 0.50
N VAL A 93 1.91 7.33 0.71
CA VAL A 93 2.80 8.02 1.63
C VAL A 93 3.90 8.66 0.80
N GLU A 94 3.98 9.98 0.83
CA GLU A 94 5.12 10.71 0.29
C GLU A 94 6.07 10.99 1.45
N ALA A 95 7.35 10.73 1.26
CA ALA A 95 8.36 10.93 2.30
C ALA A 95 9.67 11.45 1.70
N LYS A 96 10.54 11.95 2.56
CA LYS A 96 11.93 12.25 2.26
C LYS A 96 12.86 11.39 3.11
N SER A 97 14.05 11.13 2.60
CA SER A 97 15.12 10.45 3.33
C SER A 97 16.44 11.16 3.05
N ASP A 98 17.29 11.25 4.06
CA ASP A 98 18.65 11.78 3.89
C ASP A 98 19.63 10.71 3.39
N LYS A 99 19.17 9.45 3.29
CA LYS A 99 19.98 8.33 2.79
C LYS A 99 20.03 8.30 1.27
N THR A 100 21.19 7.93 0.74
CA THR A 100 21.34 7.61 -0.69
C THR A 100 20.80 6.21 -1.01
N ILE A 101 20.64 5.91 -2.30
CA ILE A 101 20.24 4.56 -2.75
C ILE A 101 21.30 3.53 -2.34
N ASP A 102 22.58 3.83 -2.51
CA ASP A 102 23.68 2.92 -2.17
C ASP A 102 23.73 2.63 -0.67
N GLU A 103 23.54 3.66 0.17
CA GLU A 103 23.44 3.50 1.62
C GLU A 103 22.23 2.65 2.01
N ALA A 104 21.10 2.79 1.32
CA ALA A 104 19.92 1.97 1.56
C ALA A 104 20.14 0.51 1.15
N LEU A 105 20.75 0.26 -0.02
CA LEU A 105 21.07 -1.08 -0.50
C LEU A 105 22.12 -1.80 0.37
N ALA A 106 22.98 -1.06 1.05
CA ALA A 106 23.95 -1.61 2.00
C ALA A 106 23.34 -2.01 3.36
N MET A 107 22.07 -1.71 3.61
CA MET A 107 21.38 -2.09 4.85
C MET A 107 20.87 -3.53 4.81
N GLU A 108 20.80 -4.18 5.97
CA GLU A 108 20.07 -5.44 6.11
C GLU A 108 18.57 -5.22 5.95
N ASP A 109 17.86 -6.15 5.30
CA ASP A 109 16.45 -6.04 4.91
C ASP A 109 15.51 -5.56 6.04
N HIS A 110 15.70 -6.07 7.26
CA HIS A 110 14.88 -5.68 8.41
C HIS A 110 15.10 -4.21 8.83
N SER A 111 16.34 -3.74 8.81
CA SER A 111 16.69 -2.36 9.16
C SER A 111 16.28 -1.36 8.06
N LEU A 112 16.22 -1.83 6.81
CA LEU A 112 15.78 -1.08 5.65
C LEU A 112 14.29 -0.78 5.74
N LEU A 113 13.47 -1.80 6.00
CA LEU A 113 12.02 -1.64 6.18
C LEU A 113 11.68 -0.78 7.40
N ASP A 114 12.31 -1.02 8.55
CA ASP A 114 12.02 -0.26 9.77
C ASP A 114 12.48 1.22 9.64
N GLY A 115 13.54 1.48 8.87
CA GLY A 115 14.09 2.81 8.66
C GLY A 115 13.44 3.62 7.52
N LEU A 116 12.82 2.94 6.55
CA LEU A 116 12.31 3.53 5.31
C LEU A 116 10.82 3.29 5.05
N ALA A 117 10.17 2.29 5.64
CA ALA A 117 8.74 2.07 5.44
C ALA A 117 7.90 2.82 6.48
N TYR A 118 6.78 3.36 6.04
CA TYR A 118 5.77 3.93 6.92
C TYR A 118 5.13 2.79 7.71
N HIS A 119 5.49 2.69 8.98
CA HIS A 119 4.98 1.67 9.86
C HIS A 119 3.55 2.02 10.30
N LEU A 120 2.54 1.43 9.65
CA LEU A 120 1.21 1.34 10.22
C LEU A 120 1.00 -0.06 10.80
N ALA A 121 0.75 -0.13 12.10
CA ALA A 121 0.34 -1.38 12.71
C ALA A 121 -0.97 -1.86 12.07
N LEU A 122 -1.03 -3.14 11.69
CA LEU A 122 -2.29 -3.79 11.33
C LEU A 122 -3.18 -3.87 12.56
N GLY A 123 -4.21 -3.03 12.59
CA GLY A 123 -5.23 -3.07 13.64
C GLY A 123 -4.97 -2.09 14.80
N PRO A 124 -5.87 -2.06 15.81
CA PRO A 124 -6.84 -3.09 16.18
C PRO A 124 -8.07 -3.20 15.27
N ASP A 125 -8.43 -2.12 14.57
CA ASP A 125 -9.62 -2.08 13.70
C ASP A 125 -9.25 -2.22 12.23
N LEU A 126 -9.33 -3.46 11.74
CA LEU A 126 -9.10 -3.79 10.33
C LEU A 126 -10.08 -3.09 9.39
N SER A 127 -11.15 -2.53 9.94
CA SER A 127 -12.15 -1.83 9.15
C SER A 127 -11.63 -0.56 8.50
N PHE A 128 -10.60 0.03 9.09
CA PHE A 128 -9.97 1.26 8.64
C PHE A 128 -8.60 1.03 8.00
N SER A 129 -8.00 -0.14 8.20
CA SER A 129 -6.69 -0.51 7.64
C SER A 129 -6.78 -0.68 6.11
N PRO A 130 -6.11 0.18 5.32
CA PRO A 130 -5.96 -0.01 3.89
C PRO A 130 -5.34 -1.37 3.56
N LEU A 131 -5.83 -1.98 2.46
CA LEU A 131 -5.25 -3.21 1.95
C LEU A 131 -3.92 -2.96 1.25
N VAL A 132 -3.66 -1.77 0.72
CA VAL A 132 -2.38 -1.46 0.06
C VAL A 132 -1.86 -0.09 0.49
N PHE A 133 -0.55 -0.04 0.72
CA PHE A 133 0.23 1.17 0.94
C PHE A 133 1.29 1.28 -0.14
N ILE A 134 1.45 2.48 -0.66
CA ILE A 134 2.56 2.81 -1.54
C ILE A 134 3.25 4.00 -0.93
N GLN A 135 4.50 3.79 -0.51
CA GLN A 135 5.36 4.86 -0.08
C GLN A 135 6.35 5.23 -1.18
N VAL A 136 6.44 6.53 -1.43
CA VAL A 136 7.36 7.14 -2.38
C VAL A 136 8.30 8.05 -1.60
N THR A 137 9.58 7.72 -1.59
CA THR A 137 10.61 8.47 -0.86
C THR A 137 11.54 9.15 -1.85
N ASN A 138 11.62 10.48 -1.83
CA ASN A 138 12.41 11.29 -2.77
C ASN A 138 12.17 10.98 -4.26
N LEU A 139 11.05 10.34 -4.63
CA LEU A 139 10.74 9.79 -5.97
C LEU A 139 11.68 8.68 -6.48
N THR A 140 12.84 8.46 -5.86
CA THR A 140 13.81 7.43 -6.27
C THR A 140 13.61 6.09 -5.59
N LEU A 141 12.89 6.05 -4.47
CA LEU A 141 12.60 4.83 -3.73
C LEU A 141 11.09 4.63 -3.62
N LEU A 142 10.62 3.48 -4.09
CA LEU A 142 9.24 3.05 -3.97
C LEU A 142 9.18 1.83 -3.04
N VAL A 143 8.52 1.99 -1.91
CA VAL A 143 8.16 0.87 -1.03
C VAL A 143 6.69 0.57 -1.25
N ILE A 144 6.38 -0.60 -1.77
CA ILE A 144 5.01 -1.07 -1.94
C ILE A 144 4.74 -2.08 -0.83
N CYS A 145 3.82 -1.75 0.08
CA CYS A 145 3.33 -2.70 1.07
C CYS A 145 1.93 -3.16 0.66
N PHE A 146 1.82 -4.43 0.30
CA PHE A 146 0.52 -5.06 0.12
C PHE A 146 0.13 -5.70 1.45
N THR A 147 -1.07 -5.43 1.95
CA THR A 147 -1.65 -6.33 2.95
C THR A 147 -1.94 -7.60 2.20
N LEU A 148 -1.28 -8.68 2.58
CA LEU A 148 -1.84 -9.97 2.28
C LEU A 148 -2.90 -10.22 3.36
N VAL A 149 -4.13 -9.83 3.02
CA VAL A 149 -5.30 -10.46 3.61
C VAL A 149 -5.64 -11.58 2.65
N ALA A 150 -4.80 -12.59 2.70
CA ALA A 150 -5.28 -13.90 2.38
C ALA A 150 -5.86 -14.37 3.72
#